data_AF-A0A0G0M917-F1
#
_entry.id   AF-A0A0G0M917-F1
#
_cell.length_a   1.000
_cell.length_b   1.000
_cell.length_c   1.000
_cell.angle_alpha   90.00
_cell.angle_beta   90.00
_cell.angle_gamma   90.00
#
_symmetry.space_group_name_H-M   'P 1'
#
loop_
_entity.id
_entity.type
_entity.pdbx_description
1 polymer ?
#
loop_
_entity_poly.entity_id
_entity_poly.type
_entity_poly.pdbx_seq_one_letter_code
_entity_poly.pdbx_strand_id
1 'polypeptide(L)'
;MRVSGQRLNPSLENQIVKTFAQTISDLKDINEMTTFLDDFFNQTELETFIKRLAIAYWLKKGRSWENIKQNLKVSSATIATVQTQMEKPGFALALKKLEAEEWASLWAEKIKKFIR
;
A
#
# COMPACT_ATOMS: atom_id res chain seq x y z
N MET A 1 10.87 13.43 3.07
CA MET A 1 11.12 14.24 4.28
C MET A 1 12.47 13.83 4.91
N ARG A 2 13.34 14.76 5.30
CA ARG A 2 14.52 14.43 6.12
C ARG A 2 14.13 14.46 7.58
N VAL A 3 14.30 13.35 8.30
CA VAL A 3 13.97 13.26 9.72
C VAL A 3 15.16 13.73 10.55
N SER A 4 14.90 14.42 11.67
CA SER A 4 15.93 14.81 12.64
C SER A 4 16.57 13.58 13.28
N GLY A 5 17.84 13.67 13.68
CA GLY A 5 18.50 12.64 14.47
C GLY A 5 18.06 12.61 15.94
N GLN A 6 17.36 13.64 16.39
CA GLN A 6 16.78 13.69 17.74
C GLN A 6 15.54 12.79 17.81
N ARG A 7 15.49 11.93 18.82
CA ARG A 7 14.35 11.03 19.03
C ARG A 7 13.24 11.73 19.79
N LEU A 8 12.01 11.43 19.42
CA LEU A 8 10.83 11.83 20.18
C LEU A 8 10.80 11.11 21.52
N ASN A 9 10.09 11.70 22.48
CA ASN A 9 9.73 10.98 23.70
C ASN A 9 8.89 9.74 23.32
N PRO A 10 9.18 8.53 23.86
CA PRO A 10 8.48 7.31 23.47
C PRO A 10 6.96 7.33 23.69
N SER A 11 6.49 8.02 24.74
CA SER A 11 5.06 8.17 25.00
C SER A 11 4.39 9.02 23.93
N LEU A 12 5.03 10.15 23.59
CA LEU A 12 4.56 11.05 22.54
C LEU A 12 4.55 10.36 21.18
N GLU A 13 5.62 9.63 20.84
CA GLU A 13 5.71 8.88 19.59
C GLU A 13 4.57 7.88 19.45
N ASN A 14 4.30 7.08 20.49
CA ASN A 14 3.20 6.13 20.50
C ASN A 14 1.83 6.81 20.33
N GLN A 15 1.62 7.96 20.97
CA GLN A 15 0.38 8.73 20.83
C GLN A 15 0.20 9.28 19.41
N ILE A 16 1.26 9.81 18.80
CA ILE A 16 1.25 10.30 17.42
C ILE A 16 0.94 9.16 16.45
N VAL A 17 1.59 8.01 16.60
CA VAL A 17 1.35 6.83 15.73
C VAL A 17 -0.10 6.36 15.82
N LYS A 18 -0.67 6.28 17.03
CA LYS A 18 -2.08 5.90 17.21
C LYS A 18 -3.03 6.91 16.59
N THR A 19 -2.78 8.19 16.78
CA THR A 19 -3.62 9.28 16.23
C THR A 19 -3.59 9.26 14.71
N PHE A 20 -2.41 9.07 14.12
CA PHE A 20 -2.25 8.94 12.67
C PHE A 20 -3.00 7.73 12.11
N ALA A 21 -2.86 6.56 12.74
CA ALA A 21 -3.57 5.35 12.33
C ALA A 21 -5.10 5.52 12.43
N GLN A 22 -5.59 6.16 13.50
CA GLN A 22 -7.01 6.46 13.68
C GLN A 22 -7.52 7.40 12.58
N THR A 23 -6.80 8.48 12.31
CA THR A 23 -7.16 9.46 11.27
C THR A 23 -7.30 8.79 9.91
N ILE A 24 -6.33 7.94 9.52
CA ILE A 24 -6.39 7.20 8.25
C ILE A 24 -7.58 6.24 8.23
N SER A 25 -7.90 5.58 9.36
CA SER A 25 -9.03 4.65 9.41
C SER A 25 -10.40 5.33 9.37
N ASP A 26 -10.47 6.61 9.71
CA ASP A 26 -11.71 7.40 9.74
C ASP A 26 -12.08 8.00 8.37
N LEU A 27 -11.16 7.98 7.39
CA LEU A 27 -11.42 8.36 6.00
C LEU A 27 -12.21 7.23 5.32
N LYS A 28 -13.48 7.50 4.97
CA LYS A 28 -14.46 6.42 4.68
C LYS A 28 -14.61 6.11 3.21
N ASP A 29 -14.28 7.05 2.33
CA ASP A 29 -14.38 6.85 0.89
C ASP A 29 -13.06 7.09 0.16
N ILE A 30 -13.02 6.55 -1.06
CA ILE A 30 -11.81 6.59 -1.88
C ILE A 30 -11.43 8.01 -2.29
N ASN A 31 -12.39 8.93 -2.47
CA ASN A 31 -12.10 10.30 -2.86
C ASN A 31 -11.48 11.06 -1.68
N GLU A 32 -12.06 10.95 -0.48
CA GLU A 32 -11.50 11.50 0.75
C GLU A 32 -10.06 11.01 0.97
N MET A 33 -9.84 9.70 0.83
CA MET A 33 -8.52 9.11 0.98
C MET A 33 -7.54 9.61 -0.10
N THR A 34 -7.94 9.65 -1.38
CA THR A 34 -7.06 10.12 -2.46
C THR A 34 -6.68 11.57 -2.27
N THR A 35 -7.62 12.45 -1.92
CA THR A 35 -7.33 13.86 -1.62
C THR A 35 -6.33 13.98 -0.47
N PHE A 36 -6.52 13.23 0.62
CA PHE A 36 -5.57 13.23 1.73
C PHE A 36 -4.17 12.77 1.29
N LEU A 37 -4.07 11.70 0.50
CA LEU A 37 -2.78 11.17 0.06
C LEU A 37 -2.01 12.15 -0.84
N ASP A 38 -2.71 12.84 -1.74
CA ASP A 38 -2.11 13.83 -2.64
C ASP A 38 -1.61 15.07 -1.90
N ASP A 39 -2.32 15.51 -0.86
CA ASP A 39 -1.94 16.68 -0.06
C ASP A 39 -0.89 16.34 1.02
N PHE A 40 -0.92 15.13 1.58
CA PHE A 40 -0.06 14.73 2.71
C PHE A 40 1.32 14.24 2.26
N PHE A 41 1.40 13.49 1.16
CA PHE A 41 2.66 12.98 0.65
C PHE A 41 3.23 13.90 -0.42
N ASN A 42 4.55 14.04 -0.47
CA ASN A 42 5.15 14.53 -1.70
C ASN A 42 5.12 13.44 -2.79
N GLN A 43 5.28 13.87 -4.05
CA GLN A 43 5.23 12.99 -5.22
C GLN A 43 6.13 11.76 -5.09
N THR A 44 7.36 11.93 -4.60
CA THR A 44 8.33 10.83 -4.46
C THR A 44 7.93 9.83 -3.37
N GLU A 45 7.40 10.31 -2.26
CA GLU A 45 6.89 9.46 -1.19
C GLU A 45 5.69 8.65 -1.68
N LEU A 46 4.71 9.33 -2.28
CA LEU A 46 3.51 8.70 -2.83
C LEU A 46 3.88 7.61 -3.85
N GLU A 47 4.73 7.94 -4.83
CA GLU A 47 5.20 6.99 -5.84
C GLU A 47 5.92 5.79 -5.21
N THR A 48 6.75 6.02 -4.19
CA THR A 48 7.45 4.95 -3.47
C THR A 48 6.48 3.99 -2.78
N PHE A 49 5.46 4.51 -2.10
CA PHE A 49 4.47 3.67 -1.41
C PHE A 49 3.56 2.92 -2.38
N ILE A 50 3.11 3.57 -3.46
CA ILE A 50 2.31 2.93 -4.51
C ILE A 50 3.09 1.79 -5.18
N LYS A 51 4.35 2.03 -5.57
CA LYS A 51 5.21 0.98 -6.16
C LYS A 51 5.45 -0.16 -5.18
N ARG A 52 5.65 0.13 -3.88
CA ARG A 52 5.80 -0.91 -2.85
C ARG A 52 4.60 -1.85 -2.79
N LEU A 53 3.38 -1.30 -2.79
CA LEU A 53 2.15 -2.08 -2.79
C LEU A 53 1.99 -2.88 -4.10
N ALA A 54 2.26 -2.25 -5.25
CA ALA A 54 2.18 -2.90 -6.56
C ALA A 54 3.17 -4.07 -6.72
N ILE A 55 4.42 -3.91 -6.29
CA ILE A 55 5.41 -5.00 -6.28
C ILE A 55 4.88 -6.19 -5.48
N ALA A 56 4.40 -5.94 -4.27
CA ALA A 56 3.93 -7.00 -3.40
C ALA A 56 2.75 -7.75 -4.02
N TYR A 57 1.79 -7.02 -4.57
CA TYR A 57 0.66 -7.59 -5.28
C TYR A 57 1.11 -8.42 -6.50
N TRP A 58 2.06 -7.94 -7.30
CA TRP A 58 2.54 -8.66 -8.50
C TRP A 58 3.36 -9.90 -8.15
N LEU A 59 4.18 -9.84 -7.11
CA LEU A 59 4.89 -11.01 -6.57
C LEU A 59 3.89 -12.06 -6.11
N LYS A 60 2.84 -11.65 -5.39
CA LYS A 60 1.77 -12.57 -4.94
C LYS A 60 1.03 -13.23 -6.12
N LYS A 61 0.87 -12.51 -7.24
CA LYS A 61 0.30 -13.03 -8.50
C LYS A 61 1.29 -13.85 -9.34
N GLY A 62 2.51 -14.10 -8.86
CA GLY A 62 3.50 -14.94 -9.54
C GLY A 62 4.19 -14.27 -10.73
N ARG A 63 4.18 -12.94 -10.82
CA ARG A 63 4.90 -12.24 -11.89
C ARG A 63 6.41 -12.35 -11.69
N SER A 64 7.15 -12.48 -12.80
CA SER A 64 8.61 -12.54 -12.76
C SER A 64 9.23 -11.21 -12.32
N TRP A 65 10.42 -11.28 -11.72
CA TRP A 65 11.15 -10.09 -11.29
C TRP A 65 11.46 -9.15 -12.44
N GLU A 66 11.82 -9.67 -13.62
CA GLU A 66 12.10 -8.84 -14.79
C GLU A 66 10.84 -8.09 -15.25
N ASN A 67 9.67 -8.75 -15.21
CA ASN A 67 8.40 -8.08 -15.52
C ASN A 67 8.11 -6.94 -14.53
N ILE A 68 8.28 -7.18 -13.23
CA ILE A 68 8.05 -6.17 -12.18
C ILE A 68 9.03 -5.00 -12.36
N LYS A 69 10.30 -5.29 -12.56
CA LYS A 69 11.38 -4.30 -12.76
C LYS A 69 11.08 -3.37 -13.95
N GLN A 70 10.76 -3.96 -15.10
CA GLN A 70 10.53 -3.25 -16.36
C GLN A 70 9.29 -2.35 -16.32
N ASN A 71 8.20 -2.83 -15.74
CA ASN A 71 6.92 -2.11 -15.74
C ASN A 71 6.82 -1.11 -14.59
N LEU A 72 7.28 -1.45 -13.39
CA LEU A 72 7.20 -0.57 -12.22
C LEU A 72 8.42 0.36 -12.09
N LYS A 73 9.43 0.21 -12.97
CA LYS A 73 10.66 1.01 -12.98
C LYS A 73 11.34 1.02 -11.61
N VAL A 74 11.54 -0.16 -11.05
CA VAL A 74 12.19 -0.39 -9.74
C VAL A 74 13.44 -1.23 -9.89
N SER A 75 14.31 -1.24 -8.88
CA SER A 75 15.50 -2.08 -8.87
C SER A 75 15.20 -3.49 -8.33
N SER A 76 16.03 -4.48 -8.68
CA SER A 76 15.95 -5.82 -8.10
C SER A 76 16.11 -5.82 -6.57
N ALA A 77 16.96 -4.93 -6.03
CA ALA A 77 17.13 -4.77 -4.58
C ALA A 77 15.84 -4.26 -3.90
N THR A 78 15.12 -3.36 -4.56
CA THR A 78 13.80 -2.92 -4.09
C THR A 78 12.81 -4.08 -4.05
N ILE A 79 12.75 -4.90 -5.11
CA ILE A 79 11.87 -6.08 -5.16
C ILE A 79 12.19 -7.05 -4.02
N ALA A 80 13.48 -7.35 -3.80
CA ALA A 80 13.94 -8.21 -2.70
C ALA A 80 13.50 -7.67 -1.33
N THR A 81 13.61 -6.36 -1.13
CA THR A 81 13.21 -5.70 0.11
C THR A 81 11.70 -5.81 0.32
N VAL A 82 10.88 -5.66 -0.72
CA VAL A 82 9.43 -5.81 -0.61
C VAL A 82 9.06 -7.26 -0.34
N GLN A 83 9.69 -8.22 -1.00
CA GLN A 83 9.42 -9.65 -0.78
C GLN A 83 9.59 -10.04 0.68
N THR A 84 10.67 -9.60 1.33
CA THR A 84 10.89 -9.87 2.76
C THR A 84 9.90 -9.13 3.67
N GLN A 85 9.41 -7.95 3.26
CA GLN A 85 8.40 -7.19 4.01
C GLN A 85 7.00 -7.82 3.94
N MET A 86 6.67 -8.50 2.84
CA MET A 86 5.36 -9.15 2.66
C MET A 86 5.06 -10.24 3.69
N GLU A 87 6.10 -10.85 4.25
CA GLU A 87 5.98 -11.88 5.29
C GLU A 87 5.59 -11.29 6.66
N LYS A 88 5.69 -9.97 6.84
CA LYS A 88 5.31 -9.31 8.09
C LYS A 88 3.79 -9.29 8.24
N PRO A 89 3.26 -9.45 9.47
CA PRO A 89 1.82 -9.62 9.71
C PRO A 89 0.99 -8.45 9.18
N GLY A 90 1.44 -7.20 9.37
CA GLY A 90 0.72 -6.03 8.88
C GLY A 90 0.62 -5.99 7.34
N PHE A 91 1.65 -6.42 6.64
CA PHE A 91 1.67 -6.45 5.18
C PHE A 91 0.79 -7.60 4.64
N ALA A 92 0.86 -8.77 5.27
CA ALA A 92 0.00 -9.90 4.95
C ALA A 92 -1.48 -9.57 5.11
N LEU A 93 -1.86 -8.82 6.17
CA LEU A 93 -3.22 -8.33 6.37
C LEU A 93 -3.69 -7.40 5.23
N ALA A 94 -2.84 -6.45 4.82
CA ALA A 94 -3.16 -5.54 3.73
C ALA A 94 -3.37 -6.27 2.40
N LEU A 95 -2.48 -7.22 2.07
CA LEU A 95 -2.60 -8.03 0.85
C LEU A 95 -3.88 -8.87 0.84
N LYS A 96 -4.26 -9.47 1.97
CA LYS A 96 -5.50 -10.23 2.09
C LYS A 96 -6.74 -9.37 1.83
N LYS A 97 -6.75 -8.12 2.31
CA LYS A 97 -7.84 -7.17 2.05
C LYS A 97 -7.90 -6.80 0.57
N LEU A 98 -6.76 -6.51 -0.05
CA LEU A 98 -6.67 -6.17 -1.47
C LEU A 98 -7.19 -7.33 -2.35
N GLU A 99 -6.81 -8.57 -2.04
CA GLU A 99 -7.33 -9.74 -2.75
C GLU A 99 -8.86 -9.87 -2.59
N ALA A 100 -9.40 -9.63 -1.39
CA ALA A 100 -10.84 -9.70 -1.17
C ALA A 100 -11.63 -8.65 -1.98
N GLU A 101 -11.13 -7.41 -2.04
CA GLU A 101 -11.73 -6.33 -2.84
C GLU A 101 -11.65 -6.60 -4.34
N GLU A 102 -10.53 -7.13 -4.83
CA GLU A 102 -10.39 -7.54 -6.23
C GLU A 102 -11.40 -8.63 -6.58
N TRP A 103 -11.55 -9.65 -5.72
CA TRP A 103 -12.53 -10.71 -5.90
C TRP A 103 -13.96 -10.15 -5.89
N ALA A 104 -14.30 -9.27 -4.94
CA ALA A 104 -15.61 -8.62 -4.89
C ALA A 104 -15.89 -7.82 -6.18
N SER A 105 -14.91 -7.08 -6.67
CA SER A 105 -15.02 -6.28 -7.90
C SER A 105 -15.19 -7.16 -9.14
N LEU A 106 -14.39 -8.22 -9.29
CA LEU A 106 -14.50 -9.17 -10.40
C LEU A 106 -15.85 -9.92 -10.39
N TRP A 107 -16.34 -10.28 -9.21
CA TRP A 107 -17.66 -10.92 -9.06
C TRP A 107 -18.80 -9.95 -9.36
N ALA A 108 -18.74 -8.70 -8.89
CA ALA A 108 -19.73 -7.68 -9.22
C ALA A 108 -19.82 -7.47 -10.74
N GLU A 109 -18.69 -7.40 -11.43
CA GLU A 109 -18.65 -7.28 -12.90
C GLU A 109 -19.21 -8.52 -13.62
N LYS A 110 -18.96 -9.73 -13.11
CA LYS A 110 -19.55 -10.97 -13.66
C LYS A 110 -21.07 -11.02 -13.48
N ILE A 111 -21.58 -10.60 -12.32
CA ILE A 111 -23.02 -10.54 -12.03
C ILE A 111 -23.72 -9.51 -12.93
N LYS A 112 -23.15 -8.31 -13.11
CA LYS A 112 -23.68 -7.30 -14.03
C LYS A 112 -23.81 -7.82 -15.47
N LYS A 113 -22.87 -8.63 -15.93
CA LYS A 113 -22.91 -9.26 -17.26
C LYS A 113 -23.98 -10.34 -17.40
N PHE A 114 -24.41 -10.95 -16.29
CA PHE A 114 -25.40 -12.03 -16.28
C PHE A 114 -26.85 -11.53 -16.16
N ILE A 115 -27.04 -10.32 -15.62
CA ILE A 115 -28.35 -9.68 -15.43
C ILE A 115 -28.73 -8.78 -16.63
N ARG A 116 -27.81 -8.59 -17.58
CA ARG A 116 -28.02 -7.78 -18.79
C ARG A 116 -28.31 -8.63 -20.01
#